data_AF-A0A919F4X9-F1
#
_entry.id   AF-A0A919F4X9-F1
#
_cell.length_a   1.000
_cell.length_b   1.000
_cell.length_c   1.000
_cell.angle_alpha   90.00
_cell.angle_beta   90.00
_cell.angle_gamma   90.00
#
_symmetry.space_group_name_H-M   'P 1'
#
loop_
_entity.id
_entity.type
_entity.pdbx_description
1 polymer ?
#
loop_
_entity_poly.entity_id
_entity_poly.type
_entity_poly.pdbx_seq_one_letter_code
_entity_poly.pdbx_strand_id
1 'polypeptide(L)' 'MANNTRNRGFASMDEEKQREIASKGGKAAHASGNAHEFDSREASEAGRKGGQAVSQNREHMAAIGSKGGRS' A
#
# COMPACT_ATOMS: atom_id res chain seq x y z
N MET A 1 -20.76 -39.21 -4.08
CA MET A 1 -21.17 -37.79 -4.07
C MET A 1 -19.99 -36.94 -4.51
N ALA A 2 -20.04 -36.35 -5.71
CA ALA A 2 -18.92 -35.57 -6.25
C ALA A 2 -18.87 -34.17 -5.60
N ASN A 3 -17.73 -33.86 -4.99
CA ASN A 3 -17.46 -32.58 -4.33
C ASN A 3 -17.27 -31.49 -5.38
N ASN A 4 -18.35 -30.82 -5.75
CA ASN A 4 -18.34 -29.66 -6.65
C ASN A 4 -17.94 -28.43 -5.83
N THR A 5 -16.64 -28.24 -5.61
CA THR A 5 -16.08 -26.95 -5.19
C THR A 5 -16.25 -25.96 -6.34
N ARG A 6 -17.48 -25.45 -6.48
CA ARG A 6 -17.82 -24.33 -7.36
C ARG A 6 -16.88 -23.18 -7.00
N ASN A 7 -16.22 -22.58 -7.98
CA ASN A 7 -15.48 -21.31 -7.88
C ASN A 7 -16.27 -20.31 -7.03
N ARG A 8 -16.01 -20.26 -5.73
CA ARG A 8 -16.74 -19.47 -4.76
C ARG A 8 -15.73 -18.80 -3.86
N GLY A 9 -16.00 -17.54 -3.55
CA GLY A 9 -15.14 -16.72 -2.71
C GLY A 9 -14.54 -15.56 -3.48
N PHE A 10 -13.96 -14.64 -2.72
CA PHE A 10 -13.44 -13.38 -3.21
C PHE A 10 -12.36 -13.53 -4.28
N ALA A 11 -11.51 -14.55 -4.15
CA ALA A 11 -10.43 -14.85 -5.09
C ALA A 11 -10.90 -15.53 -6.40
N SER A 12 -12.13 -16.04 -6.44
CA SER A 12 -12.69 -16.67 -7.64
C SER A 12 -13.64 -15.74 -8.41
N MET A 13 -13.76 -14.47 -8.00
CA MET A 13 -14.55 -13.45 -8.70
C MET A 13 -13.77 -12.86 -9.88
N ASP A 14 -14.48 -12.23 -10.82
CA ASP A 14 -13.88 -11.38 -11.85
C ASP A 14 -13.05 -10.26 -11.22
N GLU A 15 -11.91 -9.93 -11.84
CA GLU A 15 -10.94 -8.97 -11.30
C GLU A 15 -11.55 -7.57 -11.08
N GLU A 16 -12.40 -7.11 -12.00
CA GLU A 16 -13.08 -5.82 -11.88
C GLU A 16 -13.97 -5.78 -10.64
N LYS A 17 -14.74 -6.86 -10.43
CA LYS A 17 -15.63 -7.00 -9.27
C LYS A 17 -14.85 -7.12 -7.98
N GLN A 18 -13.74 -7.85 -7.98
CA GLN A 18 -12.84 -7.96 -6.84
C GLN A 18 -12.27 -6.60 -6.46
N ARG A 19 -11.79 -5.83 -7.45
CA ARG A 19 -11.26 -4.47 -7.26
C ARG A 19 -12.32 -3.51 -6.71
N GLU A 20 -13.52 -3.57 -7.25
CA GLU A 20 -14.63 -2.72 -6.79
C GLU A 20 -14.97 -3.00 -5.32
N ILE A 21 -15.09 -4.28 -4.95
CA ILE A 21 -15.38 -4.69 -3.57
C ILE A 21 -14.22 -4.33 -2.63
N ALA A 22 -12.96 -4.56 -3.03
CA ALA A 22 -11.79 -4.14 -2.25
C ALA A 22 -11.78 -2.63 -2.01
N SER A 23 -12.05 -1.84 -3.05
CA SER A 23 -12.16 -0.38 -2.96
C SER A 23 -13.29 0.04 -2.01
N LYS A 24 -14.47 -0.58 -2.10
CA LYS A 24 -15.59 -0.31 -1.20
C LYS A 24 -15.25 -0.67 0.25
N GLY A 25 -14.60 -1.80 0.47
CA GLY A 25 -14.14 -2.24 1.80
C GLY A 25 -13.15 -1.27 2.43
N GLY A 26 -12.16 -0.81 1.67
CA GLY A 26 -11.19 0.19 2.13
C GLY A 26 -11.86 1.52 2.50
N LYS A 27 -12.75 2.04 1.65
CA LYS A 27 -13.51 3.26 1.93
C LYS A 27 -14.40 3.12 3.17
N ALA A 28 -15.07 1.98 3.32
CA ALA A 28 -15.91 1.71 4.48
C ALA A 28 -15.10 1.62 5.77
N ALA A 29 -13.93 0.96 5.76
CA ALA A 29 -13.05 0.87 6.92
C ALA A 29 -12.53 2.24 7.37
N HIS A 30 -12.18 3.12 6.42
CA HIS A 30 -11.84 4.52 6.71
C HIS A 30 -13.04 5.29 7.27
N ALA A 31 -14.20 5.20 6.62
CA ALA A 31 -15.40 5.91 7.08
C ALA A 31 -15.89 5.44 8.45
N SER A 32 -15.68 4.17 8.81
CA SER A 32 -16.07 3.61 10.10
C SER A 32 -15.01 3.80 11.21
N GLY A 33 -13.88 4.45 10.92
CA GLY A 33 -12.78 4.63 11.87
C GLY A 33 -12.04 3.34 12.26
N ASN A 34 -12.25 2.24 11.53
CA ASN A 34 -11.56 0.96 11.77
C ASN A 34 -10.24 0.88 11.00
N ALA A 35 -10.07 1.70 9.96
CA ALA A 35 -8.80 1.85 9.27
C ALA A 35 -7.90 2.82 10.03
N HIS A 36 -6.59 2.57 9.90
CA HIS A 36 -5.55 3.47 10.36
C HIS A 36 -5.64 4.82 9.62
N GLU A 37 -5.87 5.91 10.34
CA GLU A 37 -5.81 7.25 9.77
C GLU A 37 -4.36 7.72 9.80
N PHE A 38 -3.72 7.79 8.63
CA PHE A 38 -2.41 8.40 8.52
C PHE A 38 -2.54 9.90 8.77
N ASP A 39 -2.21 10.32 9.98
CA ASP A 39 -2.09 11.75 10.27
C ASP A 39 -0.79 12.33 9.69
N SER A 40 -0.76 13.64 9.48
CA SER A 40 0.41 14.32 8.89
C SER A 40 1.69 14.16 9.71
N ARG A 41 1.59 13.98 11.03
CA ARG A 41 2.75 13.76 11.89
C ARG A 41 3.30 12.37 11.66
N GLU A 42 2.45 11.36 11.61
CA GLU A 42 2.87 9.99 11.35
C GLU A 42 3.49 9.83 9.95
N ALA A 43 2.90 10.47 8.93
CA ALA A 43 3.52 10.51 7.59
C ALA A 43 4.92 11.13 7.64
N SER A 44 5.09 12.22 8.41
CA SER A 44 6.39 12.86 8.63
C SER A 44 7.37 11.96 9.39
N GLU A 45 6.92 11.27 10.43
CA GLU A 45 7.77 10.34 11.20
C GLU A 45 8.19 9.11 10.39
N ALA A 46 7.27 8.54 9.60
CA ALA A 46 7.55 7.47 8.66
C ALA A 46 8.54 7.92 7.59
N GLY A 47 8.35 9.11 7.01
CA GLY A 47 9.27 9.72 6.07
C GLY A 47 10.66 9.94 6.67
N ARG A 48 10.74 10.48 7.89
CA ARG A 48 11.99 10.66 8.64
C ARG A 48 12.69 9.33 8.88
N LYS A 49 11.97 8.30 9.34
CA LYS A 49 12.52 6.97 9.61
C LYS A 49 13.03 6.30 8.33
N GLY A 50 12.26 6.39 7.25
CA GLY A 50 12.67 5.90 5.93
C GLY A 50 13.92 6.62 5.42
N GLY A 51 13.94 7.94 5.52
CA GLY A 51 15.11 8.76 5.17
C GLY A 51 16.35 8.40 5.99
N GLN A 52 16.21 8.16 7.29
CA GLN A 52 17.29 7.71 8.17
C GLN A 52 17.81 6.30 7.83
N ALA A 53 16.93 5.40 7.39
CA ALA A 53 17.33 4.06 6.95
C ALA A 53 18.11 4.12 5.64
N VAL A 54 17.61 4.91 4.67
CA VAL A 54 18.19 5.03 3.33
C VAL A 54 19.50 5.84 3.36
N SER A 55 19.60 6.86 4.21
CA SER A 55 20.77 7.74 4.28
C SER A 55 22.05 7.07 4.78
N GLN A 56 21.94 5.91 5.44
CA GLN A 56 23.08 5.10 5.86
C GLN A 56 23.87 4.55 4.67
N ASN A 57 23.22 4.34 3.52
CA ASN A 57 23.88 3.89 2.30
C ASN A 57 24.31 5.08 1.44
N ARG A 58 25.57 5.48 1.59
CA ARG A 58 26.15 6.64 0.90
C ARG A 58 26.20 6.47 -0.63
N GLU A 59 26.44 5.27 -1.14
CA GLU A 59 26.44 4.98 -2.58
C GLU A 59 25.03 5.12 -3.18
N HIS A 60 24.03 4.60 -2.48
CA HIS A 60 22.63 4.72 -2.88
C HIS A 60 22.16 6.18 -2.86
N MET A 61 22.55 6.95 -1.84
CA MET A 61 22.26 8.39 -1.77
C MET A 61 22.91 9.18 -2.92
N ALA A 62 24.15 8.85 -3.29
CA ALA A 62 24.81 9.45 -4.45
C ALA A 62 24.10 9.10 -5.76
N ALA A 63 23.62 7.86 -5.91
CA ALA A 63 22.83 7.44 -7.06
C ALA A 63 21.50 8.20 -7.17
N ILE A 64 20.79 8.41 -6.05
CA ILE A 64 19.57 9.23 -6.01
C ILE A 64 19.88 10.68 -6.38
N GLY A 65 20.89 11.30 -5.75
CA GLY A 65 21.26 12.70 -6.00
C GLY A 65 21.68 12.94 -7.45
N SER A 66 22.46 12.03 -8.03
CA SER A 66 22.86 12.11 -9.44
C SER A 66 21.67 11.98 -10.39
N LYS A 67 20.64 11.17 -10.07
CA LYS A 67 19.40 11.09 -10.86
C LYS A 67 18.58 12.37 -10.74
N GLY A 68 18.44 12.91 -9.53
CA GLY A 68 17.70 14.14 -9.28
C GLY A 68 18.28 15.37 -9.99
N GLY A 69 19.61 15.54 -9.95
CA GLY A 69 20.29 16.69 -10.59
C GLY A 69 20.39 16.64 -12.11
N ARG A 70 19.91 15.56 -12.75
CA ARG A 70 19.82 15.42 -14.22
C ARG A 70 18.45 15.80 -14.78
N SER A 71 17.54 16.27 -13.91
CA SER A 71 16.16 16.66 -14.25
C SER A 71 16.04 18.16 -14.44
#